data_AF-A0A168HFG1-F1
#
_entry.id   AF-A0A168HFG1-F1
#
_cell.length_a   1.000
_cell.length_b   1.000
_cell.length_c   1.000
_cell.angle_alpha   90.00
_cell.angle_beta   90.00
_cell.angle_gamma   90.00
#
_symmetry.space_group_name_H-M   'P 1'
#
loop_
_entity.id
_entity.type
_entity.pdbx_description
1 polymer ?
#
loop_
_entity_poly.entity_id
_entity_poly.type
_entity_poly.pdbx_seq_one_letter_code
_entity_poly.pdbx_strand_id
1 'polypeptide(L)'
;MSGKSVLHWWMQRMTAVVMLPVPIFLVKALLVSDFATGLLDLTHGYKGVLTALFLMPAFYHGVLGVQVVMEDYVRSDALRAFLITFIKLFAVLTVCVFSLVVLLRTLGM
;
A
#
# COMPACT_ATOMS: atom_id res chain seq x y z
N MET A 1 -9.90 -26.69 5.55
CA MET A 1 -9.26 -25.37 5.69
C MET A 1 -9.03 -24.65 4.33
N SER A 2 -9.85 -24.89 3.29
CA SER A 2 -9.63 -24.31 1.95
C SER A 2 -10.07 -22.84 1.78
N GLY A 3 -11.00 -22.35 2.61
CA GLY A 3 -11.56 -21.00 2.41
C GLY A 3 -10.57 -19.85 2.64
N LYS A 4 -9.62 -20.00 3.58
CA LYS A 4 -8.64 -18.94 3.92
C LYS A 4 -7.59 -18.74 2.81
N SER A 5 -7.11 -19.82 2.21
CA SER A 5 -6.15 -19.73 1.09
C SER A 5 -6.82 -19.21 -0.19
N VAL A 6 -8.05 -19.62 -0.46
CA VAL A 6 -8.85 -19.07 -1.57
C VAL A 6 -9.09 -17.57 -1.38
N LEU A 7 -9.46 -17.14 -0.17
CA LEU A 7 -9.61 -15.72 0.13
C LEU A 7 -8.29 -14.97 -0.03
N HIS A 8 -7.18 -15.50 0.49
CA HIS A 8 -5.85 -14.88 0.33
C HIS A 8 -5.48 -14.70 -1.14
N TRP A 9 -5.67 -15.75 -1.95
CA TRP A 9 -5.44 -15.70 -3.39
C TRP A 9 -6.32 -14.65 -4.08
N TRP A 10 -7.62 -14.61 -3.76
CA TRP A 10 -8.55 -13.63 -4.31
C TRP A 10 -8.19 -12.20 -3.94
N MET A 11 -7.80 -11.95 -2.68
CA MET A 11 -7.41 -10.61 -2.24
C MET A 11 -6.17 -10.08 -2.97
N GLN A 12 -5.22 -10.95 -3.34
CA GLN A 12 -4.10 -10.54 -4.20
C GLN A 12 -4.57 -10.03 -5.58
N ARG A 13 -5.62 -10.63 -6.18
CA ARG A 13 -6.14 -10.21 -7.49
C ARG A 13 -6.96 -8.94 -7.38
N MET A 14 -7.83 -8.87 -6.37
CA MET A 14 -8.67 -7.69 -6.14
C MET A 14 -7.82 -6.44 -5.89
N THR A 15 -6.80 -6.55 -5.05
CA THR A 15 -5.87 -5.43 -4.79
C THR A 15 -5.10 -5.03 -6.04
N ALA A 16 -4.61 -5.98 -6.84
CA ALA A 16 -3.94 -5.68 -8.10
C ALA A 16 -4.84 -4.95 -9.11
N VAL A 17 -6.11 -5.36 -9.24
CA VAL A 17 -7.10 -4.70 -10.12
C VAL A 17 -7.39 -3.27 -9.65
N VAL A 18 -7.60 -3.07 -8.34
CA VAL A 18 -7.83 -1.73 -7.76
C VAL A 18 -6.63 -0.82 -7.98
N MET A 19 -5.40 -1.36 -7.88
CA MET A 19 -4.18 -0.60 -8.09
C MET A 19 -3.97 -0.20 -9.54
N LEU A 20 -4.31 -1.05 -10.52
CA LEU A 20 -3.95 -0.87 -11.94
C LEU A 20 -4.22 0.54 -12.52
N PRO A 21 -5.38 1.20 -12.30
CA PRO A 21 -5.62 2.53 -12.87
C PRO A 21 -4.81 3.65 -12.21
N VAL A 22 -4.48 3.57 -10.91
CA VAL A 22 -4.00 4.74 -10.16
C VAL A 22 -2.55 5.17 -10.48
N PRO A 23 -1.58 4.27 -10.72
CA PRO A 23 -0.24 4.62 -11.16
C PRO A 23 -0.21 5.46 -12.43
N ILE A 24 -1.14 5.23 -13.37
CA ILE A 24 -1.22 6.01 -14.62
C ILE A 24 -1.52 7.48 -14.29
N PHE A 25 -2.47 7.74 -13.40
CA PHE A 25 -2.78 9.10 -12.94
C PHE A 25 -1.64 9.72 -12.13
N LEU A 26 -0.98 8.92 -11.28
CA LEU A 26 0.13 9.36 -10.45
C LEU A 26 1.34 9.77 -11.30
N VAL A 27 1.72 8.94 -12.28
CA VAL A 27 2.81 9.21 -13.22
C VAL A 27 2.50 10.45 -14.04
N LYS A 28 1.27 10.59 -14.56
CA LYS A 28 0.87 11.79 -15.30
C LYS A 28 1.01 13.07 -14.44
N ALA A 29 0.66 13.02 -13.15
CA ALA A 29 0.84 14.17 -12.26
C ALA A 29 2.33 14.52 -12.09
N LEU A 30 3.20 13.52 -11.93
CA LEU A 30 4.63 13.72 -11.73
C LEU A 30 5.39 14.21 -12.97
N LEU A 31 4.91 13.90 -14.19
CA LEU A 31 5.56 14.33 -15.43
C LEU A 31 5.29 15.79 -15.81
N VAL A 32 4.28 16.42 -15.20
CA VAL A 32 3.84 17.79 -15.54
C VAL A 32 4.53 18.85 -14.68
N SER A 33 5.10 18.46 -13.53
CA SER A 33 5.76 19.35 -12.56
C SER A 33 7.23 18.96 -12.37
N ASP A 34 8.04 19.85 -11.81
CA ASP A 34 9.33 19.42 -11.25
C ASP A 34 9.10 18.40 -10.12
N PHE A 35 10.10 17.56 -9.84
CA PHE A 35 9.96 16.43 -8.93
C PHE A 35 9.49 16.83 -7.52
N ALA A 36 10.02 17.94 -6.99
CA ALA A 36 9.69 18.39 -5.63
C ALA A 36 8.25 18.92 -5.56
N THR A 37 7.85 19.74 -6.53
CA THR A 37 6.47 20.26 -6.63
C THR A 37 5.47 19.14 -6.89
N GLY A 38 5.81 18.16 -7.73
CA GLY A 38 4.96 17.00 -8.00
C GLY A 38 4.73 16.15 -6.76
N LEU A 39 5.77 15.93 -5.95
CA LEU A 39 5.64 15.18 -4.71
C LEU A 39 4.72 15.89 -3.71
N LEU A 40 4.82 17.22 -3.59
CA LEU A 40 3.94 18.02 -2.74
C LEU A 40 2.48 17.96 -3.23
N ASP A 41 2.28 18.06 -4.53
CA ASP A 41 0.97 18.01 -5.18
C ASP A 41 0.26 16.66 -4.97
N LEU A 42 1.00 15.55 -4.86
CA LEU A 42 0.44 14.23 -4.52
C LEU A 42 -0.14 14.13 -3.10
N THR A 43 0.11 15.12 -2.23
CA THR A 43 -0.43 15.16 -0.86
C THR A 43 -1.56 16.16 -0.68
N HIS A 44 -1.95 16.89 -1.74
CA HIS A 44 -2.89 18.00 -1.65
C HIS A 44 -4.22 17.73 -2.36
N GLY A 45 -5.32 18.23 -1.79
CA GLY A 45 -6.67 18.14 -2.36
C GLY A 45 -7.07 16.73 -2.80
N TYR A 46 -7.74 16.62 -3.96
CA TYR A 46 -8.22 15.33 -4.47
C TYR A 46 -7.07 14.37 -4.87
N LYS A 47 -5.88 14.89 -5.22
CA LYS A 47 -4.72 14.07 -5.56
C LYS A 47 -4.18 13.34 -4.33
N GLY A 48 -4.17 14.00 -3.17
CA GLY A 48 -3.91 13.36 -1.86
C GLY A 48 -4.81 12.16 -1.60
N VAL A 49 -6.11 12.30 -1.88
CA VAL A 49 -7.08 11.21 -1.73
C VAL A 49 -6.80 10.08 -2.71
N LEU A 50 -6.50 10.37 -3.98
CA LEU A 50 -6.14 9.36 -4.97
C LEU A 50 -4.86 8.61 -4.59
N THR A 51 -3.85 9.31 -4.08
CA THR A 51 -2.61 8.69 -3.57
C THR A 51 -2.91 7.78 -2.38
N ALA A 52 -3.78 8.19 -1.46
CA ALA A 52 -4.19 7.35 -0.33
C ALA A 52 -4.94 6.08 -0.80
N LEU A 53 -5.87 6.24 -1.76
CA LEU A 53 -6.60 5.13 -2.38
C LEU A 53 -5.70 4.16 -3.14
N PHE A 54 -4.52 4.60 -3.61
CA PHE A 54 -3.51 3.72 -4.17
C PHE A 54 -2.68 3.02 -3.10
N LEU A 55 -2.20 3.76 -2.10
CA LEU A 55 -1.26 3.23 -1.11
C LEU A 55 -1.90 2.17 -0.22
N MET A 56 -3.18 2.32 0.18
CA MET A 56 -3.88 1.32 0.99
C MET A 56 -3.86 -0.09 0.35
N PRO A 57 -4.38 -0.30 -0.87
CA PRO A 57 -4.31 -1.59 -1.53
C PRO A 57 -2.88 -1.99 -1.90
N ALA A 58 -1.96 -1.05 -2.16
CA ALA A 58 -0.56 -1.36 -2.45
C ALA A 58 0.16 -2.02 -1.26
N PHE A 59 0.05 -1.42 -0.07
CA PHE A 59 0.64 -1.99 1.14
C PHE A 59 -0.02 -3.31 1.52
N TYR A 60 -1.35 -3.40 1.39
CA TYR A 60 -2.04 -4.66 1.66
C TYR A 60 -1.64 -5.77 0.67
N HIS A 61 -1.53 -5.46 -0.64
CA HIS A 61 -1.01 -6.39 -1.66
C HIS A 61 0.42 -6.84 -1.33
N GLY A 62 1.29 -5.89 -0.96
CA GLY A 62 2.67 -6.16 -0.55
C GLY A 62 2.74 -7.12 0.64
N VAL A 63 1.91 -6.91 1.67
CA VAL A 63 1.81 -7.83 2.82
C VAL A 63 1.43 -9.24 2.37
N LEU A 64 0.41 -9.38 1.52
CA LEU A 64 -0.03 -10.69 1.01
C LEU A 64 1.09 -11.38 0.20
N GLY A 65 1.80 -10.63 -0.65
CA GLY A 65 2.88 -11.17 -1.48
C GLY A 65 4.10 -11.60 -0.64
N VAL A 66 4.56 -10.72 0.25
CA VAL A 66 5.70 -11.00 1.14
C VAL A 66 5.36 -12.16 2.09
N GLN A 67 4.10 -12.28 2.54
CA GLN A 67 3.69 -13.42 3.37
C GLN A 67 3.97 -14.76 2.65
N VAL A 68 3.62 -14.89 1.37
CA VAL A 68 3.89 -16.12 0.59
C VAL A 68 5.38 -16.39 0.48
N VAL A 69 6.19 -15.36 0.19
CA VAL A 69 7.66 -15.50 0.15
C VAL A 69 8.20 -15.99 1.50
N MET A 70 7.71 -15.45 2.61
CA MET A 70 8.15 -15.89 3.94
C MET A 70 7.72 -17.32 4.24
N GLU A 71 6.52 -17.72 3.81
CA GLU A 71 6.01 -19.09 3.93
C GLU A 71 6.85 -20.10 3.13
N ASP A 72 7.34 -19.71 1.95
CA ASP A 72 8.14 -20.57 1.07
C ASP A 72 9.61 -20.68 1.50
N TYR A 73 10.20 -19.60 2.01
CA TYR A 73 11.66 -19.51 2.21
C TYR A 73 12.12 -19.49 3.67
N VAL A 74 11.26 -19.17 4.64
CA VAL A 74 11.66 -19.10 6.06
C VAL A 74 11.27 -20.40 6.78
N ARG A 75 12.27 -21.22 7.07
CA ARG A 75 12.10 -22.53 7.75
C ARG A 75 11.84 -22.43 9.25
N SER A 76 12.36 -21.41 9.92
CA SER A 76 12.14 -21.21 11.35
C SER A 76 10.74 -20.64 11.58
N ASP A 77 9.88 -21.40 12.26
CA ASP A 77 8.51 -21.00 12.52
C ASP A 77 8.44 -19.70 13.34
N ALA A 78 9.33 -19.54 14.33
CA ALA A 78 9.41 -18.34 15.15
C ALA A 78 9.82 -17.11 14.33
N LEU A 79 10.85 -17.25 13.47
CA LEU A 79 11.30 -16.17 12.61
C LEU A 79 10.22 -15.80 11.58
N ARG A 80 9.57 -16.80 10.96
CA ARG A 80 8.50 -16.57 10.00
C ARG A 80 7.33 -15.82 10.63
N ALA A 81 6.88 -16.24 11.82
CA ALA A 81 5.80 -15.57 12.55
C ALA A 81 6.16 -14.12 12.90
N PHE A 82 7.40 -13.87 13.35
CA PHE A 82 7.90 -12.53 13.60
C PHE A 82 7.89 -11.67 12.33
N LEU A 83 8.46 -12.15 11.23
CA LEU A 83 8.55 -11.40 9.96
C LEU A 83 7.18 -11.07 9.38
N ILE A 84 6.24 -12.03 9.39
CA ILE A 84 4.87 -11.82 8.93
C ILE A 84 4.13 -10.79 9.80
N THR A 85 4.34 -10.83 11.12
CA THR A 85 3.75 -9.84 12.03
C THR A 85 4.37 -8.46 11.82
N PHE A 86 5.69 -8.41 11.66
CA PHE A 86 6.44 -7.18 11.40
C PHE A 86 5.97 -6.49 10.13
N ILE A 87 5.87 -7.20 9.00
CA ILE A 87 5.44 -6.58 7.73
C ILE A 87 3.99 -6.07 7.80
N LYS A 88 3.11 -6.76 8.54
CA LYS A 88 1.73 -6.30 8.79
C LYS A 88 1.71 -5.00 9.60
N LEU A 89 2.48 -4.93 10.69
CA LEU A 89 2.56 -3.73 11.52
C LEU A 89 3.21 -2.56 10.77
N PHE A 90 4.26 -2.83 10.01
CA PHE A 90 4.92 -1.84 9.15
C PHE A 90 3.93 -1.24 8.16
N ALA A 91 3.18 -2.08 7.43
CA ALA A 91 2.17 -1.63 6.47
C ALA A 91 1.08 -0.76 7.14
N VAL A 92 0.56 -1.20 8.29
CA VAL A 92 -0.45 -0.42 9.04
C VAL A 92 0.11 0.93 9.47
N LEU A 93 1.31 0.96 10.04
CA LEU A 93 1.94 2.20 10.49
C LEU A 93 2.14 3.17 9.31
N THR A 94 2.66 2.69 8.18
CA THR A 94 2.89 3.53 7.01
C THR A 94 1.59 4.10 6.46
N VAL A 95 0.53 3.28 6.34
CA VAL A 95 -0.80 3.74 5.88
C VAL A 95 -1.39 4.77 6.85
N CYS A 96 -1.29 4.55 8.16
CA CYS A 96 -1.78 5.50 9.16
C CYS A 96 -1.04 6.84 9.09
N VAL A 97 0.30 6.83 9.06
CA VAL A 97 1.11 8.04 8.96
C VAL A 97 0.80 8.80 7.67
N PHE A 98 0.73 8.10 6.54
CA PHE A 98 0.42 8.73 5.27
C PHE A 98 -0.99 9.33 5.25
N SER A 99 -1.98 8.59 5.74
CA SER A 99 -3.37 9.06 5.79
C SER A 99 -3.50 10.30 6.68
N LEU A 100 -2.77 10.34 7.81
CA LEU A 100 -2.70 11.51 8.67
C LEU A 100 -2.09 12.71 7.93
N VAL A 101 -0.97 12.53 7.22
CA VAL A 101 -0.33 13.60 6.44
C VAL A 101 -1.28 14.16 5.38
N VAL A 102 -1.94 13.30 4.62
CA VAL A 102 -2.94 13.73 3.62
C VAL A 102 -4.09 14.47 4.29
N LEU A 103 -4.63 13.95 5.39
CA LEU A 103 -5.72 14.59 6.11
C LEU A 103 -5.34 16.01 6.55
N LEU A 104 -4.20 16.16 7.24
CA LEU A 104 -3.72 17.46 7.71
C LEU A 104 -3.55 18.45 6.55
N ARG A 105 -2.91 18.01 5.46
CA ARG A 105 -2.72 18.83 4.25
C ARG A 105 -4.05 19.21 3.59
N THR A 106 -5.03 18.30 3.53
CA THR A 106 -6.36 18.61 2.98
C THR A 106 -7.16 19.58 3.84
N LEU A 107 -6.91 19.61 5.15
CA LEU A 107 -7.54 20.56 6.08
C LEU A 107 -6.81 21.91 6.16
N GLY A 108 -5.69 22.08 5.44
CA GLY A 108 -4.90 23.30 5.44
C GLY A 108 -4.03 23.49 6.69
N MET A 109 -3.74 22.40 7.41
CA MET A 109 -2.88 22.37 8.61
C MET A 109 -1.43 22.03 8.28
#